data_AF-A0A3B0VFB0-F1
#
_entry.id   AF-A0A3B0VFB0-F1
#
_cell.length_a   1.000
_cell.length_b   1.000
_cell.length_c   1.000
_cell.angle_alpha   90.00
_cell.angle_beta   90.00
_cell.angle_gamma   90.00
#
_symmetry.space_group_name_H-M   'P 1'
#
loop_
_entity.id
_entity.type
_entity.pdbx_description
1 polymer ?
#
loop_
_entity_poly.entity_id
_entity_poly.type
_entity_poly.pdbx_seq_one_letter_code
_entity_poly.pdbx_strand_id
1 'polypeptide(L)'
;MSRVYKLALFGNPVCHSLSPHIHQSFASQYGLKVDYQLIKVAANELEKAVVDFFCCNGVGANITLPYKSLIINNVSNISKIAEKAQAINTLYLNDKAEICADNTDGTGFINDLNNRCGFNCQDKKILILGAGGATQGIVPAIMLQQPQSLTVANRTIEKAVAIACYSNAKGITLMQLKQLNSKFDLIIHASSLGHHSQTLKFFDYQIHQNTICYDLSYAQAAVPFMQYSIKLGVNKIYDGLGMLVEQAACAFEIWFGLKPSTKFILKNLS
;
A
#
# COMPACT_ATOMS: atom_id res chain seq x y z
N MET A 1 -34.41 6.04 -11.76
CA MET A 1 -32.99 5.92 -12.19
C MET A 1 -32.21 5.22 -11.11
N SER A 2 -31.31 4.28 -11.44
CA SER A 2 -30.43 3.62 -10.47
C SER A 2 -29.53 4.66 -9.77
N ARG A 3 -29.45 4.63 -8.44
CA ARG A 3 -28.56 5.49 -7.64
C ARG A 3 -27.10 5.33 -8.11
N VAL A 4 -26.39 6.45 -8.25
CA VAL A 4 -24.94 6.47 -8.53
C VAL A 4 -24.20 6.88 -7.26
N TYR A 5 -23.25 6.06 -6.82
CA TYR A 5 -22.47 6.29 -5.61
C TYR A 5 -21.21 7.09 -5.94
N LYS A 6 -20.99 8.22 -5.28
CA LYS A 6 -19.83 9.08 -5.49
C LYS A 6 -18.65 8.61 -4.65
N LEU A 7 -17.54 8.34 -5.30
CA LEU A 7 -16.26 7.98 -4.71
C LEU A 7 -15.18 8.94 -5.22
N ALA A 8 -14.07 9.08 -4.51
CA ALA A 8 -12.98 9.95 -4.95
C ALA A 8 -11.60 9.40 -4.58
N LEU A 9 -10.58 9.90 -5.28
CA LEU A 9 -9.18 9.83 -4.88
C LEU A 9 -8.61 11.24 -4.78
N PHE A 10 -8.18 11.63 -3.58
CA PHE A 10 -7.48 12.87 -3.34
C PHE A 10 -5.97 12.66 -3.37
N GLY A 11 -5.24 13.54 -4.06
CA GLY A 11 -3.78 13.46 -4.15
C GLY A 11 -3.19 14.49 -5.09
N ASN A 12 -1.87 14.47 -5.27
CA ASN A 12 -1.20 15.35 -6.21
C ASN A 12 0.17 14.77 -6.65
N PRO A 13 0.30 14.24 -7.88
CA PRO A 13 -0.73 14.07 -8.92
C PRO A 13 -1.61 12.81 -8.70
N VAL A 14 -2.74 12.72 -9.42
CA VAL A 14 -3.67 11.56 -9.38
C VAL A 14 -4.09 11.03 -10.75
N CYS A 15 -3.77 11.73 -11.85
CA CYS A 15 -4.28 11.41 -13.20
C CYS A 15 -3.91 10.02 -13.72
N HIS A 16 -2.85 9.41 -13.20
CA HIS A 16 -2.39 8.08 -13.62
C HIS A 16 -2.99 6.93 -12.78
N SER A 17 -3.89 7.23 -11.84
CA SER A 17 -4.44 6.21 -10.96
C SER A 17 -5.35 5.22 -11.70
N LEU A 18 -5.15 3.93 -11.44
CA LEU A 18 -6.03 2.85 -11.90
C LEU A 18 -7.28 2.66 -11.01
N SER A 19 -7.36 3.35 -9.87
CA SER A 19 -8.47 3.23 -8.93
C SER A 19 -9.86 3.40 -9.57
N PRO A 20 -10.10 4.35 -10.49
CA PRO A 20 -11.42 4.49 -11.11
C PRO A 20 -11.86 3.22 -11.84
N HIS A 21 -10.96 2.63 -12.63
CA HIS A 21 -11.24 1.40 -13.38
C HIS A 21 -11.45 0.19 -12.45
N ILE A 22 -10.63 0.09 -11.41
CA ILE A 22 -10.74 -0.98 -10.41
C ILE A 22 -12.09 -0.92 -9.68
N HIS A 23 -12.46 0.24 -9.15
CA HIS A 23 -13.73 0.40 -8.40
C HIS A 23 -14.96 0.28 -9.31
N GLN A 24 -14.90 0.72 -10.56
CA GLN A 24 -15.97 0.49 -11.54
C GLN A 24 -16.15 -1.01 -11.83
N SER A 25 -15.03 -1.74 -11.94
CA SER A 25 -15.06 -3.20 -12.13
C SER A 25 -15.62 -3.92 -10.91
N PHE A 26 -15.26 -3.52 -9.69
CA PHE A 26 -15.87 -4.05 -8.46
C PHE A 26 -17.37 -3.76 -8.37
N ALA A 27 -17.79 -2.54 -8.65
CA ALA A 27 -19.20 -2.15 -8.62
C ALA A 27 -20.05 -2.98 -9.59
N SER A 28 -19.51 -3.27 -10.78
CA SER A 28 -20.18 -4.07 -11.81
C SER A 28 -20.46 -5.51 -11.36
N GLN A 29 -19.65 -6.08 -10.46
CA GLN A 29 -19.89 -7.42 -9.90
C GLN A 29 -21.20 -7.49 -9.08
N TYR A 30 -21.69 -6.35 -8.59
CA TYR A 30 -22.86 -6.25 -7.72
C TYR A 30 -24.00 -5.43 -8.33
N GLY A 31 -23.93 -5.09 -9.62
CA GLY A 31 -24.92 -4.23 -10.27
C GLY A 31 -24.96 -2.79 -9.73
N LEU A 32 -23.91 -2.35 -9.04
CA LEU A 32 -23.79 -0.99 -8.52
C LEU A 32 -23.24 -0.05 -9.60
N LYS A 33 -23.62 1.23 -9.53
CA LYS A 33 -23.03 2.30 -10.34
C LYS A 33 -22.23 3.23 -9.45
N VAL A 34 -20.94 3.38 -9.76
CA VAL A 34 -20.04 4.28 -9.05
C VAL A 34 -19.55 5.38 -9.99
N ASP A 35 -19.43 6.58 -9.48
CA ASP A 35 -18.69 7.69 -10.07
C ASP A 35 -17.45 7.90 -9.23
N TYR A 36 -16.29 7.41 -9.70
CA TYR A 36 -15.03 7.50 -8.97
C TYR A 36 -14.17 8.63 -9.57
N GLN A 37 -14.05 9.72 -8.82
CA GLN A 37 -13.42 10.95 -9.29
C GLN A 37 -11.95 11.05 -8.88
N LEU A 38 -11.10 11.55 -9.77
CA LEU A 38 -9.70 11.88 -9.46
C LEU A 38 -9.59 13.36 -9.13
N ILE A 39 -9.43 13.69 -7.85
CA ILE A 39 -9.43 15.06 -7.36
C ILE A 39 -8.00 15.48 -7.03
N LYS A 40 -7.40 16.23 -7.95
CA LYS A 40 -6.13 16.92 -7.70
C LYS A 40 -6.40 18.14 -6.82
N VAL A 41 -5.77 18.20 -5.65
CA VAL A 41 -5.97 19.27 -4.67
C VAL A 41 -4.62 19.71 -4.11
N ALA A 42 -4.49 20.96 -3.64
CA ALA A 42 -3.31 21.40 -2.91
C ALA A 42 -3.35 20.94 -1.44
N ALA A 43 -2.20 20.85 -0.78
CA ALA A 43 -2.12 20.33 0.59
C ALA A 43 -2.97 21.13 1.60
N ASN A 44 -2.97 22.46 1.46
CA ASN A 44 -3.72 23.40 2.29
C ASN A 44 -5.23 23.43 2.00
N GLU A 45 -5.68 22.77 0.93
CA GLU A 45 -7.09 22.71 0.51
C GLU A 45 -7.71 21.33 0.72
N LEU A 46 -6.90 20.32 1.05
CA LEU A 46 -7.32 18.93 1.17
C LEU A 46 -8.48 18.76 2.14
N GLU A 47 -8.37 19.33 3.34
CA GLU A 47 -9.38 19.19 4.39
C GLU A 47 -10.74 19.73 3.93
N LYS A 48 -10.75 20.94 3.36
CA LYS A 48 -11.95 21.55 2.81
C LYS A 48 -12.55 20.68 1.69
N ALA A 49 -11.71 20.21 0.76
CA ALA A 49 -12.17 19.39 -0.36
C ALA A 49 -12.78 18.05 0.10
N VAL A 50 -12.23 17.44 1.15
CA VAL A 50 -12.78 16.23 1.76
C VAL A 50 -14.14 16.51 2.37
N VAL A 51 -14.27 17.56 3.17
CA VAL A 51 -15.55 17.94 3.79
C VAL A 51 -16.61 18.24 2.73
N ASP A 52 -16.28 19.08 1.75
CA ASP A 52 -17.19 19.45 0.65
C ASP A 52 -17.66 18.21 -0.12
N PHE A 53 -16.77 17.25 -0.37
CA PHE A 53 -17.12 16.00 -1.04
C PHE A 53 -18.16 15.17 -0.26
N PHE A 54 -17.97 14.98 1.04
CA PHE A 54 -18.92 14.25 1.88
C PHE A 54 -20.24 15.01 2.05
N CYS A 55 -20.21 16.35 2.19
CA CYS A 55 -21.42 17.19 2.19
C CYS A 55 -22.22 17.08 0.88
N CYS A 56 -21.55 16.77 -0.24
CA CYS A 56 -22.15 16.59 -1.55
C CYS A 56 -22.54 15.12 -1.87
N ASN A 57 -22.87 14.34 -0.83
CA ASN A 57 -23.26 12.93 -0.87
C ASN A 57 -22.15 11.97 -1.33
N GLY A 58 -20.89 12.31 -1.07
CA GLY A 58 -19.76 11.39 -1.17
C GLY A 58 -19.93 10.21 -0.22
N VAL A 59 -19.64 9.00 -0.68
CA VAL A 59 -19.79 7.77 0.12
C VAL A 59 -18.47 7.30 0.71
N GLY A 60 -17.38 7.51 -0.03
CA GLY A 60 -16.06 7.09 0.38
C GLY A 60 -15.00 7.74 -0.47
N ALA A 61 -13.81 7.90 0.08
CA ALA A 61 -12.70 8.48 -0.66
C ALA A 61 -11.39 7.79 -0.31
N ASN A 62 -10.49 7.69 -1.27
CA ASN A 62 -9.11 7.35 -1.00
C ASN A 62 -8.25 8.62 -0.91
N ILE A 63 -7.12 8.48 -0.23
CA ILE A 63 -6.05 9.48 -0.17
C ILE A 63 -4.77 8.82 -0.67
N THR A 64 -4.05 9.50 -1.54
CA THR A 64 -2.72 9.06 -2.01
C THR A 64 -1.65 10.11 -1.79
N LEU A 65 -0.45 9.85 -2.30
CA LEU A 65 0.69 10.75 -2.19
C LEU A 65 0.34 12.18 -2.64
N PRO A 66 0.88 13.20 -1.95
CA PRO A 66 1.74 13.13 -0.77
C PRO A 66 0.96 13.21 0.56
N TYR A 67 -0.35 12.92 0.55
CA TYR A 67 -1.27 13.34 1.62
C TYR A 67 -1.59 12.29 2.67
N LYS A 68 -1.12 11.05 2.51
CA LYS A 68 -1.47 9.96 3.43
C LYS A 68 -1.10 10.25 4.89
N SER A 69 -0.03 11.01 5.14
CA SER A 69 0.41 11.38 6.49
C SER A 69 -0.14 12.72 6.98
N LEU A 70 -0.97 13.42 6.19
CA LEU A 70 -1.55 14.69 6.63
C LEU A 70 -2.67 14.42 7.63
N ILE A 71 -2.68 15.22 8.70
CA ILE A 71 -3.74 15.21 9.69
C ILE A 71 -4.96 15.87 9.06
N ILE A 72 -6.12 15.21 9.17
CA ILE A 72 -7.42 15.76 8.78
C ILE A 72 -8.20 15.94 10.07
N ASN A 73 -8.37 17.20 10.52
CA ASN A 73 -8.93 17.48 11.85
C ASN A 73 -10.41 17.08 11.96
N ASN A 74 -11.13 17.06 10.82
CA ASN A 74 -12.55 16.71 10.75
C ASN A 74 -12.84 15.20 10.72
N VAL A 75 -11.85 14.34 11.01
CA VAL A 75 -12.06 12.90 11.13
C VAL A 75 -12.43 12.56 12.58
N SER A 76 -13.61 11.97 12.78
CA SER A 76 -14.12 11.59 14.10
C SER A 76 -13.47 10.33 14.66
N ASN A 77 -13.01 9.42 13.80
CA ASN A 77 -12.34 8.19 14.24
C ASN A 77 -11.29 7.74 13.22
N ILE A 78 -10.13 7.32 13.72
CA ILE A 78 -9.04 6.75 12.94
C ILE A 78 -8.88 5.29 13.39
N SER A 79 -8.86 4.36 12.45
CA SER A 79 -8.67 2.95 12.78
C SER A 79 -7.33 2.72 13.48
N LYS A 80 -7.27 1.73 14.38
CA LYS A 80 -6.02 1.37 15.08
C LYS A 80 -4.86 1.06 14.14
N ILE A 81 -5.15 0.53 12.95
CA ILE A 81 -4.12 0.22 11.95
C ILE A 81 -3.61 1.49 11.27
N ALA A 82 -4.49 2.44 10.96
CA ALA A 82 -4.12 3.74 10.39
C ALA A 82 -3.34 4.61 11.39
N GLU A 83 -3.72 4.60 12.67
CA GLU A 83 -2.97 5.27 13.75
C GLU A 83 -1.54 4.72 13.86
N LYS A 84 -1.39 3.39 13.88
CA LYS A 84 -0.06 2.74 13.92
C LYS A 84 0.76 3.01 12.66
N ALA A 85 0.11 3.08 11.50
CA ALA A 85 0.77 3.40 10.23
C ALA A 85 1.15 4.88 10.13
N GLN A 86 0.54 5.75 10.95
CA GLN A 86 0.59 7.21 10.81
C GLN A 86 0.26 7.65 9.38
N ALA A 87 -0.66 6.91 8.76
CA ALA A 87 -1.01 7.09 7.37
C ALA A 87 -2.47 6.66 7.15
N ILE A 88 -3.22 7.50 6.46
CA ILE A 88 -4.61 7.28 6.05
C ILE A 88 -4.63 7.17 4.53
N ASN A 89 -5.29 6.13 4.00
CA ASN A 89 -5.51 6.00 2.56
C ASN A 89 -7.00 5.85 2.20
N THR A 90 -7.88 5.71 3.19
CA THR A 90 -9.32 5.44 2.99
C THR A 90 -10.13 6.26 3.99
N LEU A 91 -11.14 6.95 3.50
CA LEU A 91 -12.12 7.72 4.25
C LEU A 91 -13.51 7.16 3.97
N TYR A 92 -14.38 7.19 4.98
CA TYR A 92 -15.75 6.69 4.90
C TYR A 92 -16.64 7.41 5.92
N LEU A 93 -17.96 7.26 5.78
CA LEU A 93 -18.91 7.73 6.80
C LEU A 93 -19.30 6.57 7.71
N ASN A 94 -19.33 6.80 9.02
CA ASN A 94 -19.93 5.86 9.97
C ASN A 94 -21.46 5.97 10.00
N ASP A 95 -22.12 5.16 10.84
CA ASP A 95 -23.58 5.15 10.99
C ASP A 95 -24.17 6.49 11.50
N LYS A 96 -23.34 7.36 12.08
CA LYS A 96 -23.71 8.72 12.51
C LYS A 96 -23.44 9.78 11.45
N ALA A 97 -23.07 9.38 10.23
CA ALA A 97 -22.66 10.26 9.13
C ALA A 97 -21.43 11.11 9.46
N GLU A 98 -20.53 10.61 10.30
CA GLU A 98 -19.26 11.26 10.64
C GLU A 98 -18.12 10.67 9.80
N ILE A 99 -17.17 11.52 9.38
CA ILE A 99 -16.03 11.10 8.57
C ILE A 99 -15.07 10.28 9.45
N CYS A 100 -14.76 9.07 9.01
CA CYS A 100 -13.81 8.16 9.63
C CYS A 100 -12.68 7.84 8.65
N ALA A 101 -11.54 7.39 9.18
CA ALA A 101 -10.34 7.12 8.42
C ALA A 101 -9.75 5.72 8.69
N ASP A 102 -9.21 5.11 7.65
CA ASP A 102 -8.55 3.81 7.69
C ASP A 102 -7.31 3.76 6.75
N ASN A 103 -6.54 2.69 6.88
CA ASN A 103 -5.41 2.35 6.05
C ASN A 103 -5.57 0.92 5.52
N THR A 104 -5.96 0.81 4.26
CA THR A 104 -6.13 -0.45 3.56
C THR A 104 -4.86 -0.94 2.84
N ASP A 105 -3.79 -0.14 2.77
CA ASP A 105 -2.54 -0.52 2.10
C ASP A 105 -1.94 -1.76 2.77
N GLY A 106 -1.84 -1.73 4.10
CA GLY A 106 -1.26 -2.84 4.87
C GLY A 106 -2.05 -4.13 4.72
N THR A 107 -3.38 -4.07 4.89
CA THR A 107 -4.26 -5.23 4.71
C THR A 107 -4.24 -5.75 3.27
N GLY A 108 -4.26 -4.83 2.28
CA GLY A 108 -4.16 -5.20 0.87
C GLY A 108 -2.84 -5.88 0.53
N PHE A 109 -1.72 -5.41 1.09
CA PHE A 109 -0.42 -6.05 0.93
C PHE A 109 -0.39 -7.47 1.50
N ILE A 110 -0.90 -7.67 2.72
CA ILE A 110 -0.98 -9.00 3.33
C ILE A 110 -1.89 -9.94 2.54
N ASN A 111 -3.03 -9.44 2.05
CA ASN A 111 -3.92 -10.23 1.20
C ASN A 111 -3.23 -10.67 -0.10
N ASP A 112 -2.48 -9.79 -0.77
CA ASP A 112 -1.77 -10.15 -1.99
C ASP A 112 -0.64 -11.17 -1.73
N LEU A 113 0.11 -10.99 -0.64
CA LEU A 113 1.12 -11.97 -0.22
C LEU A 113 0.51 -13.35 -0.01
N ASN A 114 -0.60 -13.43 0.71
CA ASN A 114 -1.26 -14.70 1.01
C ASN A 114 -1.88 -15.33 -0.26
N ASN A 115 -2.60 -14.53 -1.05
CA ASN A 115 -3.46 -15.03 -2.13
C ASN A 115 -2.72 -15.22 -3.46
N ARG A 116 -1.90 -14.24 -3.85
CA ARG A 116 -1.15 -14.27 -5.13
C ARG A 116 0.23 -14.87 -4.96
N CYS A 117 0.92 -14.51 -3.87
CA CYS A 117 2.32 -14.93 -3.68
C CYS A 117 2.45 -16.27 -2.95
N GLY A 118 1.38 -16.74 -2.29
CA GLY A 118 1.40 -17.95 -1.46
C GLY A 118 2.36 -17.83 -0.27
N PHE A 119 2.49 -16.63 0.30
CA PHE A 119 3.47 -16.30 1.33
C PHE A 119 2.80 -15.83 2.62
N ASN A 120 3.08 -16.53 3.71
CA ASN A 120 2.69 -16.12 5.07
C ASN A 120 3.92 -15.53 5.79
N CYS A 121 3.76 -14.35 6.38
CA CYS A 121 4.80 -13.63 7.10
C CYS A 121 5.19 -14.22 8.45
N GLN A 122 4.37 -15.09 9.05
CA GLN A 122 4.61 -15.68 10.36
C GLN A 122 5.94 -16.43 10.41
N ASP A 123 6.74 -16.16 11.44
CA ASP A 123 8.07 -16.74 11.65
C ASP A 123 9.04 -16.56 10.45
N LYS A 124 8.82 -15.54 9.61
CA LYS A 124 9.69 -15.21 8.48
C LYS A 124 10.65 -14.07 8.76
N LYS A 125 11.78 -14.07 8.06
CA LYS A 125 12.74 -12.96 8.03
C LYS A 125 12.43 -12.06 6.84
N ILE A 126 12.05 -10.83 7.11
CA ILE A 126 11.60 -9.87 6.09
C ILE A 126 12.59 -8.71 6.02
N LEU A 127 12.98 -8.33 4.81
CA LEU A 127 13.77 -7.14 4.50
C LEU A 127 12.93 -6.15 3.71
N ILE A 128 12.90 -4.89 4.13
CA ILE A 128 12.34 -3.77 3.36
C ILE A 128 13.46 -2.83 2.96
N LEU A 129 13.54 -2.55 1.66
CA LEU A 129 14.45 -1.58 1.04
C LEU A 129 13.68 -0.28 0.81
N GLY A 130 13.89 0.70 1.68
CA GLY A 130 13.22 1.98 1.67
C GLY A 130 12.39 2.20 2.95
N ALA A 131 12.40 3.44 3.43
CA ALA A 131 11.64 3.87 4.61
C ALA A 131 10.75 5.08 4.28
N GLY A 132 9.96 4.96 3.21
CA GLY A 132 8.99 5.98 2.77
C GLY A 132 7.57 5.71 3.27
N GLY A 133 6.60 6.48 2.76
CA GLY A 133 5.19 6.35 3.15
C GLY A 133 4.58 4.98 2.85
N ALA A 134 5.00 4.31 1.78
CA ALA A 134 4.57 2.94 1.48
C ALA A 134 5.03 1.95 2.56
N THR A 135 6.29 2.06 3.01
CA THR A 135 6.80 1.26 4.13
C THR A 135 6.01 1.53 5.40
N GLN A 136 5.76 2.80 5.73
CA GLN A 136 4.96 3.17 6.90
C GLN A 136 3.55 2.54 6.87
N GLY A 137 2.91 2.50 5.70
CA GLY A 137 1.58 1.91 5.52
C GLY A 137 1.52 0.40 5.74
N ILE A 138 2.55 -0.35 5.34
CA ILE A 138 2.52 -1.83 5.38
C ILE A 138 3.12 -2.44 6.65
N VAL A 139 4.06 -1.75 7.31
CA VAL A 139 4.80 -2.31 8.46
C VAL A 139 3.89 -2.73 9.61
N PRO A 140 2.88 -1.94 10.04
CA PRO A 140 1.97 -2.38 11.09
C PRO A 140 1.24 -3.68 10.75
N ALA A 141 0.79 -3.86 9.50
CA ALA A 141 0.11 -5.06 9.06
C ALA A 141 1.05 -6.27 9.01
N ILE A 142 2.30 -6.08 8.58
CA ILE A 142 3.34 -7.12 8.62
C ILE A 142 3.61 -7.55 10.06
N MET A 143 3.77 -6.61 11.00
CA MET A 143 4.06 -6.94 12.39
C MET A 143 2.93 -7.71 13.08
N LEU A 144 1.67 -7.47 12.69
CA LEU A 144 0.52 -8.24 13.18
C LEU A 144 0.58 -9.72 12.76
N GLN A 145 1.28 -10.05 11.66
CA GLN A 145 1.51 -11.44 11.24
C GLN A 145 2.63 -12.14 12.02
N GLN A 146 3.28 -11.46 12.97
CA GLN A 146 4.34 -12.02 13.83
C GLN A 146 5.51 -12.63 13.04
N PRO A 147 6.22 -11.84 12.21
CA PRO A 147 7.43 -12.31 11.56
C PRO A 147 8.53 -12.60 12.59
N GLN A 148 9.43 -13.53 12.26
CA GLN A 148 10.61 -13.81 13.08
C GLN A 148 11.47 -12.54 13.22
N SER A 149 11.65 -11.81 12.12
CA SER A 149 12.31 -10.51 12.16
C SER A 149 11.90 -9.64 10.97
N LEU A 150 11.89 -8.33 11.22
CA LEU A 150 11.70 -7.31 10.19
C LEU A 150 12.92 -6.39 10.19
N THR A 151 13.57 -6.24 9.04
CA THR A 151 14.70 -5.32 8.84
C THR A 151 14.29 -4.25 7.83
N VAL A 152 14.46 -2.96 8.18
CA VAL A 152 14.20 -1.84 7.28
C VAL A 152 15.52 -1.16 6.96
N ALA A 153 15.93 -1.21 5.70
CA ALA A 153 17.16 -0.61 5.21
C ALA A 153 16.85 0.64 4.38
N ASN A 154 17.48 1.76 4.70
CA ASN A 154 17.27 3.02 3.97
C ASN A 154 18.58 3.80 3.76
N ARG A 155 18.59 4.74 2.81
CA ARG A 155 19.75 5.66 2.64
C ARG A 155 19.94 6.56 3.87
N THR A 156 18.83 7.10 4.37
CA THR A 156 18.76 7.99 5.53
C THR A 156 18.35 7.15 6.73
N ILE A 157 19.28 6.93 7.66
CA ILE A 157 19.10 6.00 8.80
C ILE A 157 17.93 6.44 9.69
N GLU A 158 17.73 7.73 9.87
CA GLU A 158 16.73 8.33 10.74
C GLU A 158 15.32 7.86 10.36
N LYS A 159 15.04 7.72 9.05
CA LYS A 159 13.75 7.21 8.57
C LYS A 159 13.55 5.72 8.89
N ALA A 160 14.60 4.91 8.77
CA ALA A 160 14.52 3.49 9.11
C ALA A 160 14.39 3.27 10.62
N VAL A 161 15.10 4.08 11.42
CA VAL A 161 15.01 4.09 12.89
C VAL A 161 13.62 4.53 13.35
N ALA A 162 13.05 5.57 12.75
CA ALA A 162 11.69 6.00 13.07
C ALA A 162 10.67 4.87 12.90
N ILE A 163 10.80 4.08 11.83
CA ILE A 163 9.96 2.89 11.60
C ILE A 163 10.23 1.81 12.65
N ALA A 164 11.50 1.53 12.95
CA ALA A 164 11.91 0.56 13.95
C ALA A 164 11.34 0.85 15.35
N CYS A 165 11.32 2.13 15.77
CA CYS A 165 10.88 2.54 17.10
C CYS A 165 9.45 2.11 17.44
N TYR A 166 8.51 2.17 16.50
CA TYR A 166 7.11 1.81 16.76
C TYR A 166 6.75 0.37 16.37
N SER A 167 7.62 -0.32 15.63
CA SER A 167 7.32 -1.64 15.05
C SER A 167 8.15 -2.77 15.63
N ASN A 168 9.08 -2.50 16.55
CA ASN A 168 10.08 -3.47 17.02
C ASN A 168 10.90 -4.11 15.87
N ALA A 169 10.95 -3.45 14.71
CA ALA A 169 11.80 -3.82 13.60
C ALA A 169 13.25 -3.40 13.86
N LYS A 170 14.17 -3.90 13.05
CA LYS A 170 15.57 -3.46 13.01
C LYS A 170 15.76 -2.42 11.90
N GLY A 171 15.94 -1.16 12.28
CA GLY A 171 16.25 -0.07 11.34
C GLY A 171 17.75 0.03 11.06
N ILE A 172 18.15 0.02 9.79
CA ILE A 172 19.57 0.04 9.37
C ILE A 172 19.81 0.93 8.14
N THR A 173 21.07 1.25 7.88
CA THR A 173 21.51 1.85 6.62
C THR A 173 21.67 0.78 5.54
N LEU A 174 21.63 1.19 4.27
CA LEU A 174 22.03 0.33 3.15
C LEU A 174 23.50 -0.13 3.23
N MET A 175 24.37 0.62 3.90
CA MET A 175 25.76 0.20 4.15
C MET A 175 25.82 -0.96 5.15
N GLN A 176 25.10 -0.84 6.27
CA GLN A 176 24.99 -1.91 7.27
C GLN A 176 24.32 -3.16 6.67
N LEU A 177 23.38 -2.98 5.72
CA LEU A 177 22.80 -4.11 5.00
C LEU A 177 23.88 -4.97 4.31
N LYS A 178 24.95 -4.35 3.76
CA LYS A 178 26.05 -5.09 3.13
C LYS A 178 26.86 -5.95 4.10
N GLN A 179 26.73 -5.71 5.40
CA GLN A 179 27.45 -6.43 6.45
C GLN A 179 26.57 -7.50 7.11
N LEU A 180 25.26 -7.51 6.82
CA LEU A 180 24.33 -8.48 7.37
C LEU A 180 24.44 -9.81 6.63
N ASN A 181 25.07 -10.78 7.27
CA ASN A 181 25.08 -12.16 6.82
C ASN A 181 23.78 -12.88 7.25
N SER A 182 22.66 -12.41 6.70
CA SER A 182 21.33 -12.97 6.96
C SER A 182 20.60 -13.19 5.65
N LYS A 183 19.96 -14.36 5.54
CA LYS A 183 19.06 -14.67 4.44
C LYS A 183 17.64 -14.26 4.80
N PHE A 184 16.89 -13.76 3.82
CA PHE A 184 15.52 -13.30 3.98
C PHE A 184 14.55 -14.15 3.16
N ASP A 185 13.40 -14.43 3.74
CA ASP A 185 12.30 -15.14 3.08
C ASP A 185 11.54 -14.20 2.13
N LEU A 186 11.47 -12.91 2.47
CA LEU A 186 10.82 -11.86 1.68
C LEU A 186 11.67 -10.59 1.65
N ILE A 187 11.95 -10.09 0.45
CA ILE A 187 12.64 -8.81 0.20
C ILE A 187 11.68 -7.89 -0.52
N ILE A 188 11.32 -6.79 0.13
CA ILE A 188 10.36 -5.78 -0.36
C ILE A 188 11.12 -4.55 -0.81
N HIS A 189 10.94 -4.13 -2.07
CA HIS A 189 11.40 -2.84 -2.56
C HIS A 189 10.29 -1.80 -2.40
N ALA A 190 10.55 -0.77 -1.60
CA ALA A 190 9.57 0.25 -1.20
C ALA A 190 10.08 1.68 -1.49
N SER A 191 10.83 1.84 -2.59
CA SER A 191 11.41 3.12 -3.01
C SER A 191 10.80 3.61 -4.32
N SER A 192 10.66 4.93 -4.46
CA SER A 192 10.20 5.57 -5.70
C SER A 192 11.26 5.61 -6.82
N LEU A 193 12.46 5.05 -6.59
CA LEU A 193 13.55 5.01 -7.57
C LEU A 193 13.17 4.30 -8.88
N GLY A 194 12.20 3.39 -8.83
CA GLY A 194 11.66 2.70 -10.00
C GLY A 194 11.16 3.65 -11.09
N HIS A 195 10.57 4.80 -10.70
CA HIS A 195 10.11 5.84 -11.63
C HIS A 195 11.26 6.52 -12.39
N HIS A 196 12.49 6.38 -11.91
CA HIS A 196 13.71 6.86 -12.56
C HIS A 196 14.53 5.71 -13.15
N SER A 197 13.92 4.55 -13.39
CA SER A 197 14.59 3.34 -13.88
C SER A 197 15.76 2.88 -12.97
N GLN A 198 15.63 3.10 -11.66
CA GLN A 198 16.63 2.74 -10.65
C GLN A 198 16.05 1.79 -9.60
N THR A 199 16.92 1.09 -8.87
CA THR A 199 16.52 0.19 -7.78
C THR A 199 17.50 0.28 -6.61
N LEU A 200 17.01 0.03 -5.40
CA LEU A 200 17.88 -0.31 -4.27
C LEU A 200 18.39 -1.76 -4.45
N LYS A 201 19.62 -1.99 -4.00
CA LYS A 201 20.32 -3.26 -4.16
C LYS A 201 20.34 -4.06 -2.85
N PHE A 202 20.32 -5.38 -3.00
CA PHE A 202 20.55 -6.39 -1.97
C PHE A 202 21.52 -7.44 -2.54
N PHE A 203 21.99 -8.40 -1.74
CA PHE A 203 23.07 -9.30 -2.19
C PHE A 203 22.60 -10.75 -2.34
N ASP A 204 23.27 -11.49 -3.22
CA ASP A 204 23.04 -12.92 -3.48
C ASP A 204 23.16 -13.78 -2.21
N TYR A 205 24.12 -13.50 -1.33
CA TYR A 205 24.25 -14.22 -0.06
C TYR A 205 23.08 -13.95 0.92
N GLN A 206 22.21 -12.98 0.62
CA GLN A 206 21.02 -12.66 1.41
C GLN A 206 19.75 -13.37 0.91
N ILE A 207 19.86 -14.18 -0.14
CA ILE A 207 18.74 -14.97 -0.67
C ILE A 207 18.96 -16.47 -0.48
N HIS A 208 17.85 -17.21 -0.50
CA HIS A 208 17.80 -18.67 -0.62
C HIS A 208 16.78 -19.06 -1.70
N GLN A 209 16.69 -20.36 -2.00
CA GLN A 209 15.85 -20.89 -3.09
C GLN A 209 14.37 -20.46 -3.03
N ASN A 210 13.87 -20.19 -1.83
CA ASN A 210 12.46 -19.83 -1.59
C ASN A 210 12.24 -18.34 -1.32
N THR A 211 13.28 -17.50 -1.41
CA THR A 211 13.14 -16.05 -1.22
C THR A 211 12.17 -15.48 -2.25
N ILE A 212 11.26 -14.63 -1.79
CA ILE A 212 10.39 -13.82 -2.64
C ILE A 212 10.94 -12.40 -2.73
N CYS A 213 11.00 -11.85 -3.94
CA CYS A 213 11.23 -10.43 -4.18
C CYS A 213 9.93 -9.75 -4.60
N TYR A 214 9.58 -8.65 -3.94
CA TYR A 214 8.35 -7.91 -4.18
C TYR A 214 8.66 -6.42 -4.35
N ASP A 215 8.28 -5.78 -5.46
CA ASP A 215 8.29 -4.31 -5.57
C ASP A 215 6.91 -3.76 -5.22
N LEU A 216 6.82 -2.77 -4.34
CA LEU A 216 5.55 -2.08 -4.06
C LEU A 216 5.08 -1.22 -5.24
N SER A 217 5.99 -0.86 -6.14
CA SER A 217 5.68 -0.23 -7.42
C SER A 217 5.10 -1.26 -8.39
N TYR A 218 4.33 -0.82 -9.38
CA TYR A 218 3.77 -1.67 -10.43
C TYR A 218 4.13 -1.13 -11.82
N ALA A 219 3.81 -1.92 -12.85
CA ALA A 219 4.11 -1.58 -14.25
C ALA A 219 5.59 -1.21 -14.45
N GLN A 220 5.88 -0.21 -15.28
CA GLN A 220 7.26 0.16 -15.66
C GLN A 220 8.16 0.51 -14.47
N ALA A 221 7.58 1.02 -13.37
CA ALA A 221 8.35 1.38 -12.18
C ALA A 221 8.88 0.16 -11.42
N ALA A 222 8.25 -1.02 -11.53
CA ALA A 222 8.70 -2.25 -10.86
C ALA A 222 9.85 -2.94 -11.61
N VAL A 223 9.94 -2.73 -12.92
CA VAL A 223 10.85 -3.45 -13.82
C VAL A 223 12.32 -3.44 -13.37
N PRO A 224 12.92 -2.32 -12.91
CA PRO A 224 14.33 -2.30 -12.51
C PRO A 224 14.65 -3.27 -11.35
N PHE A 225 13.80 -3.32 -10.32
CA PHE A 225 14.00 -4.21 -9.17
C PHE A 225 13.75 -5.66 -9.56
N MET A 226 12.71 -5.92 -10.37
CA MET A 226 12.41 -7.26 -10.86
C MET A 226 13.57 -7.83 -11.69
N GLN A 227 14.07 -7.07 -12.67
CA GLN A 227 15.22 -7.48 -13.49
C GLN A 227 16.48 -7.70 -12.65
N TYR A 228 16.69 -6.85 -11.64
CA TYR A 228 17.79 -7.02 -10.71
C TYR A 228 17.67 -8.32 -9.91
N SER A 229 16.47 -8.65 -9.42
CA SER A 229 16.19 -9.87 -8.68
C SER A 229 16.36 -11.13 -9.54
N ILE A 230 15.94 -11.09 -10.81
CA ILE A 230 16.19 -12.16 -11.80
C ILE A 230 17.69 -12.41 -11.96
N LYS A 231 18.49 -11.36 -12.11
CA LYS A 231 19.95 -11.47 -12.26
C LYS A 231 20.63 -12.11 -11.06
N LEU A 232 20.04 -11.99 -9.86
CA LEU A 232 20.53 -12.64 -8.65
C LEU A 232 20.01 -14.09 -8.50
N GLY A 233 19.17 -14.59 -9.41
CA GLY A 233 18.66 -15.97 -9.39
C GLY A 233 17.41 -16.17 -8.53
N VAL A 234 16.65 -15.11 -8.25
CA VAL A 234 15.37 -15.22 -7.52
C VAL A 234 14.29 -15.78 -8.44
N ASN A 235 13.59 -16.83 -7.99
CA ASN A 235 12.57 -17.51 -8.80
C ASN A 235 11.15 -16.94 -8.61
N LYS A 236 10.88 -16.31 -7.47
CA LYS A 236 9.55 -15.78 -7.11
C LYS A 236 9.61 -14.26 -7.01
N ILE A 237 9.11 -13.60 -8.05
CA ILE A 237 9.22 -12.15 -8.19
C ILE A 237 7.84 -11.58 -8.51
N TYR A 238 7.42 -10.57 -7.74
CA TYR A 238 6.11 -9.94 -7.87
C TYR A 238 6.25 -8.41 -7.87
N ASP A 239 5.29 -7.76 -8.51
CA ASP A 239 5.13 -6.31 -8.54
C ASP A 239 4.00 -5.84 -7.61
N GLY A 240 3.73 -4.54 -7.57
CA GLY A 240 2.75 -3.93 -6.67
C GLY A 240 1.30 -4.03 -7.14
N LEU A 241 1.02 -4.59 -8.32
CA LEU A 241 -0.32 -4.57 -8.91
C LEU A 241 -1.33 -5.34 -8.04
N GLY A 242 -0.89 -6.46 -7.47
CA GLY A 242 -1.65 -7.26 -6.53
C GLY A 242 -2.10 -6.46 -5.31
N MET A 243 -1.15 -5.87 -4.59
CA MET A 243 -1.41 -4.96 -3.48
C MET A 243 -2.37 -3.82 -3.87
N LEU A 244 -2.21 -3.21 -5.06
CA LEU A 244 -3.08 -2.12 -5.53
C LEU A 244 -4.55 -2.55 -5.64
N VAL A 245 -4.81 -3.75 -6.17
CA VAL A 245 -6.17 -4.27 -6.31
C VAL A 245 -6.73 -4.71 -4.96
N GLU A 246 -5.93 -5.38 -4.13
CA GLU A 246 -6.36 -5.88 -2.82
C GLU A 246 -6.67 -4.73 -1.83
N GLN A 247 -5.87 -3.66 -1.81
CA GLN A 247 -6.19 -2.49 -0.96
C GLN A 247 -7.48 -1.79 -1.40
N ALA A 248 -7.76 -1.79 -2.72
CA ALA A 248 -8.98 -1.20 -3.27
C ALA A 248 -10.20 -2.08 -2.94
N ALA A 249 -10.03 -3.41 -2.92
CA ALA A 249 -11.08 -4.33 -2.49
C ALA A 249 -11.43 -4.13 -1.02
N CYS A 250 -10.43 -3.95 -0.14
CA CYS A 250 -10.65 -3.60 1.26
C CYS A 250 -11.40 -2.27 1.41
N ALA A 251 -11.04 -1.24 0.65
CA ALA A 251 -11.74 0.05 0.68
C ALA A 251 -13.19 -0.08 0.19
N PHE A 252 -13.43 -0.86 -0.86
CA PHE A 252 -14.77 -1.13 -1.38
C PHE A 252 -15.63 -1.89 -0.36
N GLU A 253 -15.05 -2.85 0.37
CA GLU A 253 -15.72 -3.57 1.45
C GLU A 253 -16.11 -2.62 2.60
N ILE A 254 -15.23 -1.68 2.96
CA ILE A 254 -15.55 -0.64 3.97
C ILE A 254 -16.75 0.22 3.53
N TRP A 255 -16.82 0.61 2.26
CA TRP A 255 -17.87 1.52 1.78
C TRP A 255 -19.22 0.85 1.53
N PHE A 256 -19.21 -0.42 1.13
CA PHE A 256 -20.42 -1.11 0.67
C PHE A 256 -20.79 -2.36 1.47
N GLY A 257 -19.91 -2.84 2.37
CA GLY A 257 -20.10 -4.11 3.06
C GLY A 257 -20.02 -5.33 2.13
N LEU A 258 -19.45 -5.17 0.94
CA LEU A 258 -19.38 -6.18 -0.11
C LEU A 258 -17.91 -6.45 -0.43
N LYS A 259 -17.50 -7.73 -0.39
CA LYS A 259 -16.12 -8.13 -0.67
C LYS A 259 -15.93 -8.56 -2.12
N PRO A 260 -15.39 -7.71 -3.02
CA PRO A 260 -15.32 -8.00 -4.43
C PRO A 260 -14.26 -9.07 -4.75
N SER A 261 -14.44 -9.77 -5.87
CA SER A 261 -13.42 -10.67 -6.40
C SER A 261 -12.30 -9.87 -7.07
N THR A 262 -11.06 -10.12 -6.65
CA THR A 262 -9.84 -9.47 -7.18
C THR A 262 -9.22 -10.21 -8.36
N LYS A 263 -9.47 -11.53 -8.49
CA LYS A 263 -8.84 -12.42 -9.49
C LYS A 263 -9.04 -11.94 -10.94
N PHE A 264 -10.28 -11.58 -11.29
CA PHE A 264 -10.62 -11.18 -12.66
C PHE A 264 -9.98 -9.84 -13.04
N ILE A 265 -9.92 -8.90 -12.09
CA ILE A 265 -9.36 -7.56 -12.31
C ILE A 265 -7.85 -7.64 -12.46
N LEU A 266 -7.17 -8.44 -11.64
CA LEU A 266 -5.74 -8.66 -11.77
C LEU A 266 -5.37 -9.20 -13.16
N LYS A 267 -6.16 -10.13 -13.70
CA LYS A 267 -5.94 -10.69 -15.05
C LYS A 267 -6.13 -9.66 -16.17
N ASN A 268 -7.03 -8.69 -16.00
CA ASN A 268 -7.29 -7.67 -17.02
C ASN A 268 -6.31 -6.48 -16.97
N LEU A 269 -5.62 -6.31 -15.84
CA LEU A 269 -4.64 -5.24 -15.63
C LEU A 269 -3.19 -5.69 -15.80
N SER A 270 -2.94 -7.01 -15.79
CA SER A 270 -1.62 -7.65 -15.96
C SER A 270 -1.17 -7.74 -17.42
#